data_AF-A0A6J1MLY7-F1
#
_entry.id   AF-A0A6J1MLY7-F1
#
_cell.length_a   1.000
_cell.length_b   1.000
_cell.length_c   1.000
_cell.angle_alpha   90.00
_cell.angle_beta   90.00
_cell.angle_gamma   90.00
#
_symmetry.space_group_name_H-M   'P 1'
#
loop_
_entity.id
_entity.type
_entity.pdbx_description
1 polymer ?
#
loop_
_entity_poly.entity_id
_entity_poly.type
_entity_poly.pdbx_seq_one_letter_code
_entity_poly.pdbx_strand_id
1 'polypeptide(L)'
;MHDDANTIPKVNSHCWFELMQIYDKISDCVYIFNKIYAPQILFMFNSWLLSTMLAICRSLSPTLRNTDTVKSDVYYYILINLRPLIVTKSSEYLTQEWEKTLTILYHILIYDNLSPEYYNQIGMLIKLVESKKLQLSTNLYPVTTRAFVSFAGRVISYSVFMIQHFYINH
;
A
#
# COMPACT_ATOMS: atom_id res chain seq x y z
N MET A 1 -6.70 -59.03 23.52
CA MET A 1 -7.93 -58.31 23.90
C MET A 1 -7.47 -56.89 24.21
N HIS A 2 -7.75 -55.97 23.27
CA HIS A 2 -7.38 -54.53 23.20
C HIS A 2 -5.86 -54.24 23.22
N ASP A 3 -5.16 -53.86 22.14
CA ASP A 3 -5.52 -53.09 20.94
C ASP A 3 -6.36 -51.85 21.27
N ASP A 4 -5.70 -50.83 21.83
CA ASP A 4 -6.13 -49.45 21.67
C ASP A 4 -5.07 -48.69 20.89
N ALA A 5 -5.43 -48.48 19.64
CA ALA A 5 -4.79 -47.68 18.64
C ALA A 5 -4.32 -46.32 19.20
N ASN A 6 -3.02 -46.10 19.12
CA ASN A 6 -2.46 -44.76 18.95
C ASN A 6 -3.02 -44.19 17.64
N THR A 7 -4.22 -43.61 17.70
CA THR A 7 -4.77 -42.75 16.66
C THR A 7 -3.97 -41.46 16.68
N ILE A 8 -2.83 -41.48 15.99
CA ILE A 8 -2.25 -40.28 15.42
C ILE A 8 -3.42 -39.61 14.68
N PRO A 9 -3.88 -38.41 15.08
CA PRO A 9 -4.97 -37.76 14.37
C PRO A 9 -4.54 -37.68 12.90
N LYS A 10 -5.38 -38.16 11.99
CA LYS A 10 -5.18 -37.96 10.55
C LYS A 10 -5.20 -36.45 10.32
N VAL A 11 -4.03 -35.83 10.35
CA VAL A 11 -3.89 -34.38 10.29
C VAL A 11 -4.13 -33.93 8.85
N ASN A 12 -5.04 -32.97 8.67
CA ASN A 12 -5.51 -32.43 7.40
C ASN A 12 -4.39 -31.76 6.59
N SER A 13 -3.65 -32.53 5.79
CA SER A 13 -2.72 -32.00 4.78
C SER A 13 -3.39 -31.05 3.77
N HIS A 14 -4.71 -31.13 3.64
CA HIS A 14 -5.53 -30.25 2.81
C HIS A 14 -5.55 -28.79 3.28
N CYS A 15 -5.38 -28.51 4.58
CA CYS A 15 -5.54 -27.16 5.12
C CYS A 15 -4.46 -26.18 4.64
N TRP A 16 -3.19 -26.61 4.61
CA TRP A 16 -2.07 -25.77 4.12
C TRP A 16 -2.12 -25.54 2.62
N PHE A 17 -2.55 -26.55 1.87
CA PHE A 17 -2.73 -26.44 0.43
C PHE A 17 -3.86 -25.47 0.08
N GLU A 18 -4.99 -25.54 0.77
CA GLU A 18 -6.08 -24.57 0.63
C GLU A 18 -5.61 -23.15 0.96
N LEU A 19 -4.85 -22.98 2.04
CA LEU A 19 -4.29 -21.67 2.42
C LEU A 19 -3.34 -21.12 1.36
N MET A 20 -2.51 -21.99 0.75
CA MET A 20 -1.65 -21.63 -0.37
C MET A 20 -2.46 -21.15 -1.59
N GLN A 21 -3.55 -21.85 -1.94
CA GLN A 21 -4.43 -21.45 -3.04
C GLN A 21 -5.16 -20.12 -2.77
N ILE A 22 -5.59 -19.89 -1.53
CA ILE A 22 -6.22 -18.62 -1.14
C ILE A 22 -5.22 -17.47 -1.29
N TYR A 23 -4.00 -17.65 -0.78
CA TYR A 23 -2.94 -16.64 -0.91
C TYR A 23 -2.63 -16.36 -2.38
N ASP A 24 -2.49 -17.42 -3.19
CA ASP A 24 -2.22 -17.32 -4.62
C ASP A 24 -3.26 -16.46 -5.35
N LYS A 25 -4.55 -16.71 -5.08
CA LYS A 25 -5.65 -15.93 -5.65
C LYS A 25 -5.65 -14.47 -5.18
N ILE A 26 -5.40 -14.22 -3.90
CA ILE A 26 -5.32 -12.85 -3.37
C ILE A 26 -4.18 -12.09 -4.05
N SER A 27 -3.03 -12.72 -4.20
CA SER A 27 -1.90 -12.11 -4.90
C SER A 27 -2.22 -11.86 -6.37
N ASP A 28 -2.93 -12.76 -7.04
CA ASP A 28 -3.34 -12.56 -8.43
C ASP A 28 -4.31 -11.38 -8.56
N CYS A 29 -5.21 -11.18 -7.59
CA CYS A 29 -6.06 -9.99 -7.53
C CYS A 29 -5.23 -8.70 -7.40
N VAL A 30 -4.23 -8.68 -6.50
CA VAL A 30 -3.32 -7.51 -6.34
C VAL A 30 -2.52 -7.27 -7.60
N TYR A 31 -2.03 -8.33 -8.25
CA TYR A 31 -1.31 -8.25 -9.51
C TYR A 31 -2.17 -7.67 -10.64
N ILE A 32 -3.40 -8.16 -10.81
CA ILE A 32 -4.36 -7.65 -11.80
C ILE A 32 -4.70 -6.19 -11.50
N PHE A 33 -4.91 -5.86 -10.23
CA PHE A 33 -5.17 -4.48 -9.80
C PHE A 33 -4.01 -3.56 -10.20
N ASN A 34 -2.77 -3.93 -9.89
CA ASN A 34 -1.60 -3.16 -10.30
C ASN A 34 -1.52 -3.03 -11.82
N LYS A 35 -1.76 -4.12 -12.57
CA LYS A 35 -1.70 -4.10 -14.04
C LYS A 35 -2.71 -3.11 -14.66
N ILE A 36 -3.90 -2.99 -14.08
CA ILE A 36 -4.98 -2.12 -14.59
C ILE A 36 -4.83 -0.68 -14.08
N TYR A 37 -4.55 -0.53 -12.78
CA TYR A 37 -4.67 0.75 -12.07
C TYR A 37 -3.34 1.46 -11.84
N ALA A 38 -2.17 0.82 -12.03
CA ALA A 38 -0.88 1.48 -11.81
C ALA A 38 -0.69 2.79 -12.61
N PRO A 39 -1.09 2.90 -13.90
CA PRO A 39 -1.05 4.18 -14.62
C PRO A 39 -2.01 5.22 -14.02
N GLN A 40 -3.19 4.79 -13.59
CA GLN A 40 -4.21 5.68 -13.02
C GLN A 40 -3.78 6.22 -11.66
N ILE A 41 -3.14 5.39 -10.83
CA ILE A 41 -2.54 5.78 -9.56
C ILE A 41 -1.45 6.82 -9.82
N LEU A 42 -0.56 6.60 -10.80
CA LEU A 42 0.47 7.58 -11.15
C LEU A 42 -0.14 8.92 -11.59
N PHE A 43 -1.16 8.88 -12.46
CA PHE A 43 -1.87 10.09 -12.90
C PHE A 43 -2.55 10.80 -11.72
N MET A 44 -3.13 10.06 -10.77
CA MET A 44 -3.72 10.59 -9.56
C MET A 44 -2.68 11.35 -8.70
N PHE A 45 -1.49 10.77 -8.46
CA PHE A 45 -0.43 11.45 -7.69
C PHE A 45 0.08 12.72 -8.39
N ASN A 46 0.26 12.68 -9.71
CA ASN A 46 0.69 13.85 -10.47
C ASN A 46 -0.38 14.95 -10.53
N SER A 47 -1.65 14.57 -10.73
CA SER A 47 -2.77 15.51 -10.74
C SER A 47 -2.95 16.15 -9.37
N TRP A 48 -2.81 15.35 -8.30
CA TRP A 48 -2.80 15.84 -6.93
C TRP A 48 -1.69 16.88 -6.71
N LEU A 49 -0.46 16.60 -7.16
CA LEU A 49 0.66 17.55 -7.06
C LEU A 49 0.33 18.87 -7.76
N LEU A 50 -0.14 18.81 -9.01
CA LEU A 50 -0.48 19.98 -9.80
C LEU A 50 -1.61 20.80 -9.18
N SER A 51 -2.70 20.14 -8.77
CA SER A 51 -3.84 20.81 -8.12
C SER A 51 -3.43 21.48 -6.81
N THR A 52 -2.56 20.84 -6.03
CA THR A 52 -2.03 21.39 -4.78
C THR A 52 -1.17 22.62 -5.03
N MET A 53 -0.29 22.60 -6.05
CA MET A 53 0.49 23.77 -6.46
C MET A 53 -0.42 24.93 -6.92
N LEU A 54 -1.43 24.65 -7.75
CA LEU A 54 -2.37 25.66 -8.23
C LEU A 54 -3.21 26.28 -7.10
N ALA A 55 -3.67 25.47 -6.15
CA ALA A 55 -4.40 25.94 -4.98
C ALA A 55 -3.56 26.90 -4.14
N ILE A 56 -2.26 26.64 -4.00
CA ILE A 56 -1.33 27.50 -3.27
C ILE A 56 -1.09 28.80 -4.03
N CYS A 57 -0.81 28.76 -5.33
CA CYS A 57 -0.69 29.96 -6.17
C CYS A 57 -1.95 30.83 -6.12
N ARG A 58 -3.13 30.20 -6.14
CA ARG A 58 -4.42 30.89 -6.00
C ARG A 58 -4.60 31.52 -4.62
N SER A 59 -4.19 30.83 -3.56
CA SER A 59 -4.26 31.34 -2.18
C SER A 59 -3.33 32.53 -1.92
N LEU A 60 -2.20 32.60 -2.63
CA LEU A 60 -1.25 33.70 -2.56
C LEU A 60 -1.64 34.91 -3.44
N SER A 61 -2.53 34.71 -4.42
CA SER A 61 -2.93 35.76 -5.36
C SER A 61 -3.87 36.79 -4.69
N PRO A 62 -3.46 38.07 -4.58
CA PRO A 62 -4.26 39.10 -3.92
C PRO A 62 -5.55 39.44 -4.69
N THR A 63 -5.58 39.19 -6.00
CA THR A 63 -6.72 39.48 -6.89
C THR A 63 -7.93 38.55 -6.72
N LEU A 64 -7.76 37.40 -6.05
CA LEU A 64 -8.80 36.37 -5.90
C LEU A 64 -9.34 36.23 -4.47
N ARG A 65 -9.03 37.18 -3.59
CA ARG A 65 -9.42 37.19 -2.17
C ARG A 65 -10.90 37.56 -1.97
N ASN A 66 -11.81 36.94 -2.73
CA ASN A 66 -13.25 36.94 -2.46
C ASN A 66 -13.58 35.84 -1.45
N THR A 67 -14.32 36.18 -0.40
CA THR A 67 -14.62 35.30 0.75
C THR A 67 -15.42 34.05 0.36
N ASP A 68 -16.17 34.08 -0.73
CA ASP A 68 -17.04 32.97 -1.15
C ASP A 68 -16.28 31.82 -1.84
N THR A 69 -15.13 32.09 -2.47
CA THR A 69 -14.34 31.07 -3.16
C THR A 69 -13.42 30.26 -2.23
N VAL A 70 -13.11 30.78 -1.04
CA VAL A 70 -12.18 30.13 -0.11
C VAL A 70 -12.75 28.80 0.43
N LYS A 71 -14.05 28.74 0.73
CA LYS A 71 -14.68 27.52 1.26
C LYS A 71 -14.71 26.40 0.21
N SER A 72 -15.05 26.72 -1.04
CA SER A 72 -15.02 25.74 -2.13
C SER A 72 -13.60 25.25 -2.38
N ASP A 73 -12.62 26.15 -2.37
CA ASP A 73 -11.22 25.80 -2.63
C ASP A 73 -10.66 24.87 -1.55
N VAL A 74 -10.99 25.09 -0.28
CA VAL A 74 -10.63 24.19 0.83
C VAL A 74 -11.33 22.83 0.70
N TYR A 75 -12.61 22.80 0.33
CA TYR A 75 -13.35 21.55 0.13
C TYR A 75 -12.73 20.70 -1.00
N TYR A 76 -12.45 21.33 -2.16
CA TYR A 76 -11.77 20.67 -3.27
C TYR A 76 -10.38 20.20 -2.89
N TYR A 77 -9.63 21.03 -2.14
CA TYR A 77 -8.32 20.66 -1.64
C TYR A 77 -8.37 19.39 -0.78
N ILE A 78 -9.25 19.32 0.22
CA ILE A 78 -9.40 18.15 1.08
C ILE A 78 -9.76 16.90 0.26
N LEU A 79 -10.73 17.03 -0.66
CA LEU A 79 -11.22 15.90 -1.46
C LEU A 79 -10.15 15.36 -2.43
N ILE A 80 -9.33 16.26 -2.99
CA ILE A 80 -8.19 15.91 -3.85
C ILE A 80 -7.07 15.25 -3.03
N ASN A 81 -6.81 15.72 -1.81
CA ASN A 81 -5.76 15.20 -0.92
C ASN A 81 -6.10 13.85 -0.28
N LEU A 82 -7.39 13.54 -0.06
CA LEU A 82 -7.80 12.32 0.63
C LEU A 82 -7.54 11.05 -0.21
N ARG A 83 -7.67 11.12 -1.54
CA ARG A 83 -7.55 9.95 -2.43
C ARG A 83 -6.14 9.34 -2.45
N PRO A 84 -5.05 10.10 -2.67
CA PRO A 84 -3.69 9.57 -2.57
C PRO A 84 -3.38 8.99 -1.19
N LEU A 85 -3.92 9.60 -0.13
CA LEU A 85 -3.75 9.12 1.25
C LEU A 85 -4.38 7.74 1.45
N ILE A 86 -5.63 7.54 1.00
CA ILE A 86 -6.33 6.25 1.09
C ILE A 86 -5.55 5.17 0.35
N VAL A 87 -5.15 5.42 -0.90
CA VAL A 87 -4.41 4.43 -1.71
C VAL A 87 -3.06 4.10 -1.07
N THR A 88 -2.38 5.12 -0.53
CA THR A 88 -1.11 4.93 0.18
C THR A 88 -1.29 4.06 1.43
N LYS A 89 -2.32 4.32 2.24
CA LYS A 89 -2.59 3.54 3.45
C LYS A 89 -3.02 2.10 3.14
N SER A 90 -3.83 1.89 2.11
CA SER A 90 -4.17 0.54 1.66
C SER A 90 -2.94 -0.24 1.19
N SER A 91 -2.02 0.40 0.46
CA SER A 91 -0.77 -0.23 0.03
C SER A 91 0.12 -0.65 1.21
N GLU A 92 0.23 0.21 2.23
CA GLU A 92 0.98 -0.10 3.44
C GLU A 92 0.35 -1.23 4.23
N TYR A 93 -0.97 -1.23 4.36
CA TYR A 93 -1.68 -2.30 5.04
C TYR A 93 -1.40 -3.65 4.37
N LEU A 94 -1.48 -3.72 3.04
CA LEU A 94 -1.15 -4.95 2.29
C LEU A 94 0.31 -5.40 2.51
N THR A 95 1.25 -4.44 2.53
CA THR A 95 2.67 -4.75 2.75
C THR A 95 2.90 -5.26 4.18
N GLN A 96 2.25 -4.66 5.18
CA GLN A 96 2.33 -5.08 6.59
C GLN A 96 1.74 -6.47 6.80
N GLU A 97 0.58 -6.76 6.21
CA GLU A 97 -0.02 -8.10 6.31
C GLU A 97 0.84 -9.16 5.62
N TRP A 98 1.50 -8.82 4.51
CA TRP A 98 2.49 -9.69 3.87
C TRP A 98 3.69 -9.97 4.78
N GLU A 99 4.28 -8.95 5.40
CA GLU A 99 5.41 -9.10 6.35
C GLU A 99 5.03 -9.92 7.59
N LYS A 100 3.82 -9.68 8.14
CA LYS A 100 3.28 -10.47 9.26
C LYS A 100 3.09 -11.93 8.86
N THR A 101 2.54 -12.18 7.68
CA THR A 101 2.34 -13.54 7.15
C THR A 101 3.67 -14.29 7.05
N LEU A 102 4.70 -13.65 6.48
CA LEU A 102 6.05 -14.24 6.44
C LEU A 102 6.60 -14.52 7.83
N THR A 103 6.46 -13.56 8.75
CA THR A 103 6.96 -13.70 10.13
C THR A 103 6.31 -14.89 10.84
N ILE A 104 4.99 -15.05 10.69
CA ILE A 104 4.25 -16.18 11.26
C ILE A 104 4.73 -17.50 10.63
N LEU A 105 4.88 -17.56 9.31
CA LEU A 105 5.31 -18.78 8.63
C LEU A 105 6.73 -19.19 9.02
N TYR A 106 7.67 -18.24 9.12
CA TYR A 106 9.02 -18.54 9.63
C TYR A 106 9.02 -18.98 11.08
N HIS A 107 8.19 -18.36 11.92
CA HIS A 107 8.07 -18.77 13.32
C HIS A 107 7.61 -20.23 13.43
N ILE A 108 6.58 -20.62 12.68
CA ILE A 108 6.08 -22.00 12.65
C ILE A 108 7.18 -22.94 12.14
N LEU A 109 7.91 -22.58 11.08
CA LEU A 109 8.97 -23.41 10.52
C LEU A 109 10.14 -23.66 11.50
N ILE A 110 10.48 -22.68 12.34
CA ILE A 110 11.65 -22.73 13.23
C ILE A 110 11.32 -23.35 14.60
N TYR A 111 10.15 -23.01 15.16
CA TYR A 111 9.84 -23.31 16.56
C TYR A 111 8.88 -24.49 16.74
N ASP A 112 8.10 -24.86 15.72
CA ASP A 112 7.22 -26.03 15.82
C ASP A 112 7.96 -27.30 15.37
N ASN A 113 7.80 -28.37 16.15
CA ASN A 113 8.38 -29.67 15.84
C ASN A 113 7.54 -30.37 14.77
N LEU A 114 7.69 -29.92 13.53
CA LEU A 114 6.88 -30.31 12.38
C LEU A 114 7.33 -31.66 11.81
N SER A 115 6.37 -32.45 11.32
CA SER A 115 6.73 -33.61 10.50
C SER A 115 7.35 -33.16 9.17
N PRO A 116 8.21 -33.97 8.52
CA PRO A 116 8.96 -33.58 7.33
C PRO A 116 8.05 -33.17 6.14
N GLU A 117 6.83 -33.72 6.06
CA GLU A 117 5.84 -33.35 5.06
C GLU A 117 5.30 -31.92 5.28
N TYR A 118 4.98 -31.55 6.52
CA TYR A 118 4.52 -30.21 6.87
C TYR A 118 5.63 -29.17 6.72
N TYR A 119 6.86 -29.54 7.09
CA TYR A 119 8.03 -28.69 6.88
C TYR A 119 8.20 -28.30 5.41
N ASN A 120 8.06 -29.28 4.50
CA ASN A 120 8.13 -29.03 3.06
C ASN A 120 6.95 -28.17 2.56
N GLN A 121 5.73 -28.40 3.05
CA GLN A 121 4.55 -27.60 2.66
C GLN A 121 4.67 -26.13 3.10
N ILE A 122 5.07 -25.89 4.34
CA ILE A 122 5.29 -24.53 4.86
C ILE A 122 6.46 -23.87 4.11
N GLY A 123 7.54 -24.61 3.82
CA GLY A 123 8.64 -24.12 3.00
C GLY A 123 8.20 -23.71 1.58
N MET A 124 7.30 -24.46 0.95
CA MET A 124 6.71 -24.06 -0.34
C MET A 124 5.84 -22.81 -0.23
N LEU A 125 5.04 -22.71 0.84
CA LEU A 125 4.20 -21.54 1.09
C LEU A 125 5.04 -20.29 1.33
N ILE A 126 6.13 -20.39 2.11
CA ILE A 126 7.08 -19.27 2.31
C ILE A 126 7.62 -18.81 0.97
N LYS A 127 8.13 -19.73 0.13
CA LYS A 127 8.63 -19.38 -1.21
C LYS A 127 7.57 -18.69 -2.07
N LEU A 128 6.32 -19.16 -2.00
CA LEU A 128 5.21 -18.51 -2.70
C LEU A 128 5.01 -17.08 -2.20
N VAL A 129 4.88 -16.89 -0.89
CA VAL A 129 4.66 -15.57 -0.26
C VAL A 129 5.81 -14.61 -0.55
N GLU A 130 7.07 -15.08 -0.53
CA GLU A 130 8.24 -14.29 -0.90
C GLU A 130 8.22 -13.87 -2.37
N SER A 131 7.84 -14.78 -3.27
CA SER A 131 7.79 -14.50 -4.71
C SER A 131 6.66 -13.54 -5.09
N LYS A 132 5.56 -13.55 -4.33
CA LYS A 132 4.31 -12.85 -4.61
C LYS A 132 4.04 -11.79 -3.55
N LYS A 133 4.79 -10.69 -3.61
CA LYS A 133 4.66 -9.57 -2.67
C LYS A 133 3.34 -8.83 -2.85
N LEU A 134 2.56 -8.70 -1.78
CA LEU A 134 1.31 -7.94 -1.76
C LEU A 134 1.62 -6.45 -1.60
N GLN A 135 1.94 -5.78 -2.71
CA GLN A 135 2.27 -4.35 -2.71
C GLN A 135 1.58 -3.64 -3.86
N LEU A 136 0.96 -2.49 -3.59
CA LEU A 136 0.48 -1.62 -4.66
C LEU A 136 1.65 -0.82 -5.24
N SER A 137 1.72 -0.76 -6.56
CA SER A 137 2.77 -0.05 -7.26
C SER A 137 2.20 0.87 -8.33
N THR A 138 2.85 2.00 -8.53
CA THR A 138 2.81 2.68 -9.81
C THR A 138 3.76 1.95 -10.78
N ASN A 139 3.62 2.18 -12.08
CA ASN A 139 4.54 1.60 -13.08
C ASN A 139 6.02 1.95 -12.83
N LEU A 140 6.31 2.95 -11.99
CA LEU A 140 7.65 3.48 -11.75
C LEU A 140 8.15 3.21 -10.32
N TYR A 141 7.27 3.17 -9.32
CA TYR A 141 7.64 3.04 -7.91
C TYR A 141 6.50 2.46 -7.06
N PRO A 142 6.83 1.76 -5.97
CA PRO A 142 5.84 1.29 -5.01
C PRO A 142 5.12 2.46 -4.32
N VAL A 143 3.82 2.30 -4.08
CA VAL A 143 3.04 3.29 -3.34
C VAL A 143 3.31 3.10 -1.85
N THR A 144 3.98 4.06 -1.22
CA THR A 144 4.37 4.01 0.20
C THR A 144 4.19 5.38 0.87
N THR A 145 4.03 5.45 2.19
CA THR A 145 4.00 6.75 2.88
C THR A 145 5.30 7.51 2.67
N ARG A 146 6.45 6.81 2.56
CA ARG A 146 7.72 7.49 2.25
C ARG A 146 7.66 8.23 0.91
N ALA A 147 7.10 7.60 -0.12
CA ALA A 147 6.90 8.26 -1.40
C ALA A 147 5.94 9.46 -1.26
N PHE A 148 4.79 9.27 -0.59
CA PHE A 148 3.82 10.34 -0.35
C PHE A 148 4.42 11.52 0.42
N VAL A 149 5.20 11.28 1.48
CA VAL A 149 5.89 12.31 2.27
C VAL A 149 6.94 13.04 1.43
N SER A 150 7.69 12.32 0.60
CA SER A 150 8.64 12.95 -0.35
C SER A 150 7.92 13.88 -1.32
N PHE A 151 6.76 13.48 -1.85
CA PHE A 151 5.94 14.34 -2.69
C PHE A 151 5.37 15.54 -1.92
N ALA A 152 4.86 15.36 -0.70
CA ALA A 152 4.37 16.46 0.14
C ALA A 152 5.50 17.46 0.46
N GLY A 153 6.73 16.98 0.70
CA GLY A 153 7.90 17.82 0.87
C GLY A 153 8.17 18.72 -0.34
N ARG A 154 8.03 18.19 -1.57
CA ARG A 154 8.17 18.99 -2.80
C ARG A 154 7.12 20.09 -2.91
N VAL A 155 5.87 19.80 -2.52
CA VAL A 155 4.80 20.81 -2.45
C VAL A 155 5.18 21.94 -1.49
N ILE A 156 5.60 21.58 -0.28
CA ILE A 156 5.98 22.57 0.75
C ILE A 156 7.13 23.43 0.25
N SER A 157 8.18 22.82 -0.29
CA SER A 157 9.33 23.55 -0.85
C SER A 157 8.92 24.50 -1.98
N TYR A 158 8.07 24.05 -2.90
CA TYR A 158 7.52 24.90 -3.96
C TYR A 158 6.71 26.07 -3.39
N SER A 159 5.89 25.81 -2.38
CA SER A 159 5.07 26.84 -1.72
C SER A 159 5.94 27.92 -1.09
N VAL A 160 6.98 27.52 -0.37
CA VAL A 160 7.94 28.45 0.24
C VAL A 160 8.64 29.29 -0.84
N PHE A 161 9.09 28.66 -1.93
CA PHE A 161 9.71 29.36 -3.05
C PHE A 161 8.77 30.38 -3.70
N MET A 162 7.50 30.00 -3.93
CA MET A 162 6.50 30.90 -4.52
C MET A 162 6.17 32.08 -3.60
N ILE A 163 6.06 31.83 -2.28
CA ILE A 163 5.88 32.88 -1.28
C ILE A 163 7.06 33.85 -1.34
N GLN A 164 8.30 33.35 -1.27
CA GLN A 164 9.50 34.18 -1.34
C GLN A 164 9.55 35.01 -2.63
N HIS A 165 9.26 34.39 -3.77
CA HIS A 165 9.22 35.07 -5.05
C HIS A 165 8.20 36.22 -5.08
N PHE A 166 7.00 35.99 -4.54
CA PHE A 166 5.98 37.02 -4.43
C PHE A 166 6.39 38.16 -3.51
N TYR A 167 7.02 37.89 -2.36
CA TYR A 167 7.44 38.94 -1.41
C TYR A 167 8.72 39.68 -1.80
N ILE A 168 9.56 39.13 -2.69
CA ILE A 168 10.79 39.80 -3.16
C ILE A 168 10.51 40.67 -4.40
N ASN A 169 9.57 40.26 -5.26
CA ASN A 169 9.29 40.94 -6.52
C ASN A 169 8.04 41.85 -6.50
N HIS A 170 7.35 41.94 -5.36
CA HIS A 170 6.36 42.98 -5.05
C HIS A 170 6.87 43.87 -3.92
#